data_AF-A0AAU5ZHS3-F1
#
_entry.id   AF-A0AAU5ZHS3-F1
#
_cell.length_a   1.000
_cell.length_b   1.000
_cell.length_c   1.000
_cell.angle_alpha   90.00
_cell.angle_beta   90.00
_cell.angle_gamma   90.00
#
_symmetry.space_group_name_H-M   'P 1'
#
loop_
_entity.id
_entity.type
_entity.pdbx_description
1 polymer ?
#
loop_
_entity_poly.entity_id
_entity_poly.type
_entity_poly.pdbx_seq_one_letter_code
_entity_poly.pdbx_strand_id
1 'polypeptide(L)' 'MAEGNVEMLFLDPAYRARGGGSMLLAHAFKTFDATSVDVNEQNPQATGFYLYHGFRVVGRSETDSTNRPYPILHLAL' A
#
# COMPACT_ATOMS: atom_id res chain seq x y z
N MET A 1 -9.55 -15.46 5.87
CA MET A 1 -10.11 -14.15 5.49
C MET A 1 -9.17 -13.13 6.12
N ALA A 2 -8.42 -12.37 5.34
CA ALA A 2 -7.44 -11.43 5.90
C ALA A 2 -8.20 -10.18 6.38
N GLU A 3 -8.66 -10.24 7.63
CA GLU A 3 -9.20 -9.08 8.34
C GLU A 3 -8.05 -8.06 8.49
N GLY A 4 -8.16 -6.88 7.88
CA GLY A 4 -7.17 -5.78 8.03
C GLY A 4 -6.14 -5.60 6.90
N ASN A 5 -6.38 -6.10 5.69
CA ASN A 5 -5.50 -5.80 4.54
C ASN A 5 -6.13 -4.74 3.62
N VAL A 6 -5.41 -3.63 3.40
CA VAL A 6 -5.75 -2.70 2.30
C VAL A 6 -5.18 -3.28 1.01
N GLU A 7 -6.02 -4.01 0.27
CA GLU A 7 -5.61 -4.60 -0.99
C GLU A 7 -5.32 -3.52 -2.05
N MET A 8 -6.11 -2.43 -2.09
CA MET A 8 -5.97 -1.39 -3.11
C MET A 8 -6.43 0.00 -2.62
N LEU A 9 -5.47 0.91 -2.40
CA LEU A 9 -5.74 2.34 -2.20
C LEU A 9 -5.36 3.12 -3.46
N PHE A 10 -6.34 3.55 -4.24
CA PHE A 10 -6.09 4.39 -5.42
C PHE A 10 -6.47 5.83 -5.13
N LEU A 11 -5.50 6.73 -5.27
CA LEU A 11 -5.74 8.17 -5.34
C LEU A 11 -5.50 8.62 -6.78
N ASP A 12 -6.49 9.33 -7.32
CA ASP A 12 -6.39 9.98 -8.62
C ASP A 12 -5.12 10.87 -8.67
N PRO A 13 -4.29 10.78 -9.72
CA PRO A 13 -3.05 11.56 -9.85
C PRO A 13 -3.25 13.06 -9.63
N ALA A 14 -4.39 13.63 -10.04
CA ALA A 14 -4.70 15.04 -9.89
C ALA A 14 -4.84 15.49 -8.42
N TYR A 15 -5.02 14.54 -7.50
CA TYR A 15 -5.20 14.78 -6.07
C TYR A 15 -4.01 14.31 -5.22
N ARG A 16 -2.96 13.75 -5.86
CA ARG A 16 -1.70 13.38 -5.17
C ARG A 16 -1.00 14.63 -4.65
N ALA A 17 -0.24 14.44 -3.56
CA ALA A 17 0.46 15.52 -2.84
C ALA A 17 -0.44 16.66 -2.31
N ARG A 18 -1.77 16.47 -2.27
CA ARG A 18 -2.73 17.42 -1.67
C ARG A 18 -3.32 16.94 -0.34
N GLY A 19 -2.73 15.90 0.26
CA GLY A 19 -3.15 15.33 1.55
C GLY A 19 -4.27 14.29 1.49
N GLY A 20 -4.94 14.11 0.35
CA GLY A 20 -6.03 13.14 0.20
C GLY A 20 -5.62 11.68 0.45
N GLY A 21 -4.41 11.29 0.01
CA GLY A 21 -3.88 9.95 0.26
C GLY A 21 -3.68 9.67 1.75
N SER A 22 -3.13 10.65 2.48
CA SER A 22 -2.92 10.51 3.93
C SER A 22 -4.23 10.46 4.72
N MET A 23 -5.26 11.21 4.29
CA MET A 23 -6.60 11.12 4.91
C MET A 23 -7.24 9.75 4.70
N LEU A 24 -7.16 9.21 3.48
CA LEU A 24 -7.67 7.88 3.16
C LEU A 24 -6.93 6.79 3.94
N LEU A 25 -5.61 6.89 4.03
CA LEU A 25 -4.80 5.95 4.79
C LEU A 25 -5.12 6.02 6.30
N ALA A 26 -5.24 7.22 6.86
CA ALA A 26 -5.64 7.42 8.25
C ALA A 26 -7.03 6.86 8.55
N HIS A 27 -7.96 7.00 7.60
CA HIS A 27 -9.29 6.38 7.71
C HIS A 27 -9.20 4.85 7.63
N ALA A 28 -8.37 4.32 6.73
CA ALA A 28 -8.17 2.88 6.60
C ALA A 28 -7.64 2.25 7.90
N PHE A 29 -6.69 2.89 8.56
CA PHE A 29 -6.23 2.47 9.89
C PHE A 29 -7.34 2.51 10.93
N LYS A 30 -8.04 3.65 11.02
CA LYS A 30 -9.01 3.89 12.09
C LYS A 30 -10.24 3.00 11.98
N THR A 31 -10.67 2.69 10.76
CA THR A 31 -11.93 1.99 10.50
C THR A 31 -11.72 0.50 10.25
N PHE A 32 -10.59 0.10 9.68
CA PHE A 32 -10.37 -1.28 9.21
C PHE A 32 -9.14 -1.97 9.80
N ASP A 33 -8.43 -1.34 10.75
CA ASP A 33 -7.19 -1.86 11.35
C ASP A 33 -6.18 -2.31 10.27
N ALA A 34 -6.06 -1.49 9.23
CA ALA A 34 -5.31 -1.82 8.04
C ALA A 34 -3.79 -1.76 8.26
N THR A 35 -3.21 -2.76 8.91
CA THR A 35 -1.78 -2.76 9.27
C THR A 35 -0.85 -3.30 8.19
N SER A 36 -1.39 -3.82 7.08
CA SER A 36 -0.61 -4.36 5.96
C SER A 36 -1.10 -3.87 4.60
N VAL A 37 -0.17 -3.70 3.66
CA VAL A 37 -0.45 -3.32 2.27
C VAL A 37 0.52 -3.99 1.31
N ASP A 38 0.00 -4.44 0.18
CA ASP A 38 0.80 -4.94 -0.94
C ASP A 38 0.93 -3.84 -2.01
N VAL A 39 2.15 -3.55 -2.42
CA VAL A 39 2.43 -2.54 -3.45
C VAL A 39 3.31 -3.12 -4.53
N ASN A 40 3.04 -2.77 -5.78
CA ASN A 40 3.95 -3.12 -6.87
C ASN A 40 5.29 -2.39 -6.68
N GLU A 41 6.40 -3.14 -6.68
CA GLU A 41 7.77 -2.62 -6.52
C GLU A 41 8.11 -1.54 -7.56
N GLN A 42 7.52 -1.65 -8.76
CA GLN A 42 7.71 -0.72 -9.87
C GLN A 42 6.95 0.62 -9.67
N ASN A 43 6.22 0.79 -8.57
CA ASN A 43 5.57 2.03 -8.19
C ASN A 43 6.31 2.71 -7.02
N PRO A 44 7.48 3.32 -7.25
CA PRO A 44 8.29 3.90 -6.19
C PRO A 44 7.58 5.05 -5.47
N GLN A 45 6.62 5.72 -6.12
CA GLN A 45 5.81 6.76 -5.50
C GLN A 45 4.89 6.19 -4.42
N ALA A 46 4.21 5.07 -4.71
CA ALA A 46 3.36 4.40 -3.72
C ALA A 46 4.21 3.79 -2.59
N THR A 47 5.31 3.13 -2.93
CA THR A 47 6.25 2.58 -1.93
C THR A 47 6.76 3.68 -1.00
N GLY A 48 7.22 4.80 -1.54
CA GLY A 48 7.68 5.95 -0.75
C GLY A 48 6.59 6.56 0.12
N PHE A 49 5.34 6.61 -0.36
CA PHE A 49 4.20 7.07 0.41
C PHE A 49 3.95 6.20 1.65
N TYR A 50 3.91 4.87 1.50
CA TYR A 50 3.71 3.97 2.65
C TYR A 50 4.89 3.98 3.61
N LEU A 51 6.12 4.00 3.11
CA LEU A 51 7.32 4.10 3.96
C LEU A 51 7.34 5.42 4.77
N TYR A 52 6.96 6.54 4.15
CA TYR A 52 6.82 7.83 4.84
C TYR A 52 5.76 7.79 5.96
N HIS A 53 4.72 6.97 5.79
CA HIS A 53 3.65 6.77 6.76
C HIS A 53 3.95 5.69 7.81
N GLY A 54 5.20 5.20 7.89
CA GLY A 54 5.68 4.32 8.96
C GLY A 54 5.63 2.83 8.63
N PHE A 55 5.14 2.44 7.45
CA PHE A 55 5.23 1.06 7.02
C PHE A 55 6.69 0.67 6.76
N ARG A 56 6.99 -0.62 6.92
CA ARG A 56 8.26 -1.25 6.57
C ARG A 56 8.03 -2.40 5.60
N VAL A 57 8.97 -2.61 4.69
CA VAL A 57 8.96 -3.80 3.83
C VAL A 57 9.22 -5.02 4.70
N VAL A 58 8.29 -5.97 4.69
CA VAL A 58 8.37 -7.24 5.42
C VAL A 58 8.53 -8.44 4.50
N GLY A 59 8.31 -8.27 3.20
CA GLY A 59 8.49 -9.31 2.21
C GLY A 59 8.48 -8.78 0.78
N ARG A 60 8.86 -9.65 -0.15
CA ARG A 60 8.82 -9.41 -1.58
C ARG A 60 8.43 -10.70 -2.31
N SER A 61 7.49 -10.59 -3.23
CA SER A 61 7.13 -11.63 -4.17
C SER A 61 7.61 -11.24 -5.57
N GLU A 62 8.18 -12.19 -6.31
CA GLU A 62 8.64 -11.94 -7.68
C GLU A 62 7.48 -11.84 -8.68
N THR A 63 6.34 -12.41 -8.32
CA THR A 63 5.12 -12.44 -9.12
C THR A 63 3.92 -11.91 -8.36
N ASP A 64 2.91 -11.45 -9.10
CA ASP A 64 1.62 -11.05 -8.52
C ASP A 64 0.73 -12.28 -8.21
N SER A 65 -0.46 -12.04 -7.66
CA SER A 65 -1.45 -13.08 -7.33
C SER A 65 -1.97 -13.87 -8.55
N THR A 66 -1.68 -13.40 -9.77
CA THR A 66 -2.01 -14.07 -11.04
C THR A 66 -0.78 -14.68 -11.72
N ASN A 67 0.34 -14.79 -11.00
CA ASN A 67 1.62 -15.34 -11.45
C ASN A 67 2.27 -14.56 -12.60
N ARG A 68 1.96 -13.27 -12.74
CA ARG A 68 2.63 -12.38 -13.70
C ARG A 68 3.92 -11.84 -13.09
N PRO A 69 4.96 -11.54 -13.90
CA PRO A 69 6.26 -11.07 -13.43
C PRO A 69 6.22 -9.59 -13.01
N TYR A 70 5.34 -9.28 -12.07
CA TYR A 70 5.19 -7.97 -11.45
C TYR A 70 5.57 -8.11 -9.99
N PRO A 71 6.79 -7.73 -9.60
CA PRO A 71 7.23 -7.88 -8.23
C PRO A 71 6.36 -7.05 -7.28
N ILE A 72 5.95 -7.69 -6.20
CA ILE A 72 5.12 -7.08 -5.15
C ILE A 72 5.96 -6.97 -3.89
N LEU A 73 5.97 -5.79 -3.28
CA LEU A 73 6.45 -5.57 -1.92
C LEU A 73 5.29 -5.72 -0.96
N HIS A 74 5.51 -6.52 0.08
CA HIS A 74 4.60 -6.65 1.22
C HIS A 74 5.09 -5.68 2.30
N LEU A 75 4.23 -4.76 2.72
CA LEU A 75 4.54 -3.79 3.74
C LEU A 75 3.62 -3.95 4.95
N ALA A 76 4.17 -3.74 6.14
CA ALA A 76 3.41 -3.74 7.39
C ALA A 76 3.93 -2.65 8.35
N LEU A 77 3.06 -2.19 9.27
CA LEU A 77 3.40 -1.26 10.36
C LEU A 77 4.11 -1.95 11.53
#